data_AF-A0A538GNV3-F1
#
_entry.id   AF-A0A538GNV3-F1
#
_cell.length_a   1.000
_cell.length_b   1.000
_cell.length_c   1.000
_cell.angle_alpha   90.00
_cell.angle_beta   90.00
_cell.angle_gamma   90.00
#
_symmetry.space_group_name_H-M   'P 1'
#
loop_
_entity.id
_entity.type
_entity.pdbx_description
1 polymer ?
#
loop_
_entity_poly.entity_id
_entity_poly.type
_entity_poly.pdbx_seq_one_letter_code
_entity_poly.pdbx_strand_id
1 'polypeptide(L)'
;MWPEHGPNALGGRRRRTTPNSERQRLVAADEPQIEAYMGTVRTMARSLRSRLRIDTVELEELEADGYEGLVRAVNDYDASKGPFVHYVFVRCRGAMIDGLRRRMRSTRTQRANGFQEPLVVSLDATVADGFSIGEVIPDPFATTADEVIERVSSASACSELAALPQRHRRIVFARFLQNRSRRDVAAAQGVSPKTIAKCERQVRHRLHHLEKNPEEQPLTAKELKVLKLAAEGATSAETARRLRKARETVKSQRQAIIAKLRARNIINAVAIGYQLGLLD
;
A
#
# COMPACT_ATOMS: atom_id res chain seq x y z
N MET A 1 -19.74 -33.69 -74.00
CA MET A 1 -19.76 -34.55 -72.81
C MET A 1 -20.38 -33.74 -71.69
N TRP A 2 -21.69 -33.89 -71.48
CA TRP A 2 -22.45 -33.43 -70.30
C TRP A 2 -22.69 -34.67 -69.43
N PRO A 3 -22.86 -34.55 -68.09
CA PRO A 3 -24.19 -34.23 -67.59
C PRO A 3 -24.26 -33.25 -66.42
N GLU A 4 -25.48 -32.71 -66.34
CA GLU A 4 -26.09 -31.83 -65.36
C GLU A 4 -26.14 -32.42 -63.95
N HIS A 5 -26.11 -31.55 -62.93
CA HIS A 5 -26.80 -31.76 -61.66
C HIS A 5 -27.30 -30.41 -61.12
N GLY A 6 -28.57 -30.43 -60.70
CA GLY A 6 -29.46 -29.28 -60.54
C GLY A 6 -29.24 -28.37 -59.32
N PRO A 7 -30.11 -27.35 -59.17
CA PRO A 7 -29.95 -26.31 -58.16
C PRO A 7 -30.51 -26.81 -56.81
N ASN A 8 -29.63 -26.98 -55.82
CA ASN A 8 -30.06 -27.36 -54.48
C ASN A 8 -30.51 -26.12 -53.68
N ALA A 9 -31.78 -26.13 -53.33
CA ALA A 9 -32.47 -25.13 -52.55
C ALA A 9 -32.02 -25.17 -51.08
N LEU A 10 -31.35 -24.13 -50.59
CA LEU A 10 -31.21 -23.84 -49.16
C LEU A 10 -31.28 -22.33 -48.89
N GLY A 11 -32.42 -21.73 -49.27
CA GLY A 11 -32.77 -20.34 -48.96
C GLY A 11 -33.74 -20.22 -47.78
N GLY A 12 -33.59 -21.07 -46.75
CA GLY A 12 -34.38 -20.96 -45.52
C GLY A 12 -33.86 -19.80 -44.67
N ARG A 13 -34.39 -18.59 -44.86
CA ARG A 13 -34.19 -17.46 -43.95
C ARG A 13 -34.67 -17.87 -42.55
N ARG A 14 -33.78 -18.38 -41.71
CA ARG A 14 -34.00 -18.46 -40.26
C ARG A 14 -34.15 -17.02 -39.77
N ARG A 15 -35.40 -16.61 -39.52
CA ARG A 15 -35.68 -15.39 -38.77
C ARG A 15 -34.89 -15.51 -37.46
N ARG A 16 -33.93 -14.60 -37.25
CA ARG A 16 -33.32 -14.34 -35.95
C ARG A 16 -34.46 -13.99 -34.99
N THR A 17 -34.90 -14.96 -34.20
CA THR A 17 -35.74 -14.71 -33.03
C THR A 17 -34.92 -13.88 -32.07
N THR A 18 -35.37 -12.66 -31.85
CA THR A 18 -34.79 -11.66 -30.95
C THR A 18 -34.64 -12.23 -29.53
N PRO A 19 -33.48 -12.10 -28.86
CA PRO A 19 -33.27 -12.52 -27.46
C PRO A 19 -34.08 -11.72 -26.42
N ASN A 20 -34.83 -10.71 -26.86
CA ASN A 20 -35.45 -9.72 -25.98
C ASN A 20 -36.78 -10.20 -25.38
N SER A 21 -37.51 -11.07 -26.08
CA SER A 21 -38.82 -11.56 -25.62
C SER A 21 -38.74 -12.65 -24.54
N GLU A 22 -37.64 -13.42 -24.48
CA GLU A 22 -37.40 -14.38 -23.39
C GLU A 22 -36.94 -13.69 -22.11
N ARG A 23 -36.07 -12.67 -22.23
CA ARG A 23 -35.71 -11.79 -21.11
C ARG A 23 -36.92 -11.06 -20.53
N GLN A 24 -37.85 -10.60 -21.36
CA GLN A 24 -39.07 -9.93 -20.89
C GLN A 24 -40.14 -10.88 -20.30
N ARG A 25 -40.16 -12.16 -20.69
CA ARG A 25 -41.06 -13.17 -20.08
C ARG A 25 -40.54 -13.71 -18.73
N LEU A 26 -39.23 -13.74 -18.53
CA LEU A 26 -38.60 -14.12 -17.26
C LEU A 26 -38.75 -13.06 -16.16
N VAL A 27 -39.00 -11.79 -16.52
CA VAL A 27 -39.07 -10.68 -15.56
C VAL A 27 -40.43 -10.59 -14.85
N ALA A 28 -41.51 -11.13 -15.42
CA ALA A 28 -42.87 -10.86 -14.94
C ALA A 28 -43.53 -11.99 -14.11
N ALA A 29 -42.95 -13.20 -14.05
CA ALA A 29 -43.61 -14.35 -13.41
C ALA A 29 -43.12 -14.66 -11.97
N ASP A 30 -41.91 -14.21 -11.58
CA ASP A 30 -41.25 -14.70 -10.35
C ASP A 30 -40.83 -13.61 -9.33
N GLU A 31 -40.98 -12.31 -9.62
CA GLU A 31 -40.74 -11.21 -8.66
C GLU A 31 -41.44 -11.40 -7.29
N PRO A 32 -42.74 -11.79 -7.21
CA PRO A 32 -43.41 -11.96 -5.91
C PRO A 32 -42.90 -13.18 -5.11
N GLN A 33 -42.26 -14.16 -5.75
CA GLN A 33 -41.67 -15.31 -5.05
C GLN A 33 -40.32 -14.96 -4.43
N ILE A 34 -39.51 -14.12 -5.10
CA ILE A 34 -38.20 -13.68 -4.58
C ILE A 34 -38.37 -12.94 -3.26
N GLU A 35 -39.33 -12.01 -3.19
CA GLU A 35 -39.64 -11.24 -1.98
C GLU A 35 -39.96 -12.14 -0.78
N ALA A 36 -40.70 -13.23 -1.02
CA ALA A 36 -41.04 -14.21 0.02
C ALA A 36 -39.80 -14.90 0.63
N TYR A 37 -38.76 -15.15 -0.17
CA TYR A 37 -37.52 -15.77 0.30
C TYR A 37 -36.50 -14.78 0.87
N MET A 38 -36.66 -13.47 0.61
CA MET A 38 -35.75 -12.46 1.17
C MET A 38 -35.69 -12.51 2.69
N GLY A 39 -36.83 -12.73 3.36
CA GLY A 39 -36.89 -12.87 4.82
C GLY A 39 -36.08 -14.07 5.34
N THR A 40 -36.11 -15.18 4.61
CA THR A 40 -35.32 -16.38 4.91
C THR A 40 -33.83 -16.09 4.77
N VAL A 41 -33.41 -15.41 3.69
CA VAL A 41 -32.02 -15.02 3.47
C VAL A 41 -31.51 -14.12 4.61
N ARG A 42 -32.29 -13.13 5.06
CA ARG A 42 -31.91 -12.31 6.23
C ARG A 42 -31.70 -13.14 7.49
N THR A 43 -32.58 -14.11 7.73
CA THR A 43 -32.47 -15.01 8.88
C THR A 43 -31.21 -15.88 8.80
N MET A 44 -30.88 -16.36 7.61
CA MET A 44 -29.65 -17.12 7.37
C MET A 44 -28.40 -16.28 7.59
N ALA A 45 -28.38 -15.04 7.08
CA ALA A 45 -27.28 -14.11 7.26
C ALA A 45 -27.06 -13.81 8.75
N ARG A 46 -28.13 -13.52 9.50
CA ARG A 46 -28.05 -13.30 10.97
C ARG A 46 -27.51 -14.52 11.70
N SER A 47 -27.96 -15.73 11.35
CA SER A 47 -27.50 -16.98 11.96
C SER A 47 -26.03 -17.30 11.65
N LEU A 48 -25.55 -16.94 10.46
CA LEU A 48 -24.14 -17.04 10.09
C LEU A 48 -23.31 -16.01 10.85
N ARG A 49 -23.73 -14.74 10.85
CA ARG A 49 -23.06 -13.64 11.54
C ARG A 49 -22.93 -13.88 13.04
N SER A 50 -23.94 -14.48 13.68
CA SER A 50 -23.90 -14.76 15.13
C SER A 50 -22.84 -15.77 15.55
N ARG A 51 -22.23 -16.50 14.60
CA ARG A 51 -21.13 -17.45 14.83
C ARG A 51 -19.76 -16.86 14.50
N LEU A 52 -19.73 -15.63 13.99
CA LEU A 52 -18.52 -14.90 13.64
C LEU A 52 -18.20 -13.86 14.72
N ARG A 53 -16.97 -13.33 14.72
CA ARG A 53 -16.64 -12.17 15.56
C ARG A 53 -17.39 -10.94 15.04
N ILE A 54 -17.78 -10.03 15.95
CA ILE A 54 -18.66 -8.88 15.68
C ILE A 54 -18.19 -8.03 14.48
N ASP A 55 -16.87 -7.87 14.30
CA ASP A 55 -16.29 -7.00 13.27
C ASP A 55 -15.80 -7.76 12.01
N THR A 56 -16.23 -9.01 11.81
CA THR A 56 -15.74 -9.81 10.66
C THR A 56 -16.41 -9.41 9.33
N VAL A 57 -17.70 -9.11 9.36
CA VAL A 57 -18.51 -8.76 8.19
C VAL A 57 -19.78 -8.04 8.64
N GLU A 58 -20.19 -7.00 7.91
CA GLU A 58 -21.47 -6.33 8.13
C GLU A 58 -22.64 -7.25 7.72
N LEU A 59 -23.81 -7.06 8.34
CA LEU A 59 -24.95 -7.94 8.06
C LEU A 59 -25.45 -7.75 6.63
N GLU A 60 -25.54 -6.49 6.21
CA GLU A 60 -26.02 -6.02 4.92
C GLU A 60 -25.16 -6.59 3.79
N GLU A 61 -23.86 -6.65 4.02
CA GLU A 61 -22.88 -7.26 3.13
C GLU A 61 -23.11 -8.77 2.95
N LEU A 62 -23.40 -9.48 4.05
CA LEU A 62 -23.70 -10.91 4.01
C LEU A 62 -25.08 -11.18 3.40
N GLU A 63 -26.06 -10.33 3.68
CA GLU A 63 -27.38 -10.35 3.04
C GLU A 63 -27.26 -10.17 1.53
N ALA A 64 -26.43 -9.24 1.07
CA ALA A 64 -26.18 -9.00 -0.35
C ALA A 64 -25.60 -10.24 -1.07
N ASP A 65 -24.59 -10.90 -0.49
CA ASP A 65 -24.05 -12.16 -1.03
C ASP A 65 -25.15 -13.25 -1.08
N GLY A 66 -26.01 -13.28 -0.06
CA GLY A 66 -27.16 -14.18 0.00
C GLY A 66 -28.21 -13.92 -1.09
N TYR A 67 -28.54 -12.65 -1.33
CA TYR A 67 -29.48 -12.23 -2.38
C TYR A 67 -28.93 -12.50 -3.77
N GLU A 68 -27.62 -12.31 -3.99
CA GLU A 68 -26.98 -12.74 -5.23
C GLU A 68 -27.14 -14.25 -5.45
N GLY A 69 -26.94 -15.05 -4.40
CA GLY A 69 -27.18 -16.48 -4.41
C GLY A 69 -28.64 -16.86 -4.70
N LEU A 70 -29.60 -16.09 -4.16
CA LEU A 70 -31.03 -16.29 -4.38
C LEU A 70 -31.41 -16.06 -5.83
N VAL A 71 -31.00 -14.94 -6.41
CA VAL A 71 -31.28 -14.61 -7.82
C VAL A 71 -30.69 -15.67 -8.74
N ARG A 72 -29.44 -16.10 -8.48
CA ARG A 72 -28.83 -17.21 -9.23
C ARG A 72 -29.60 -18.53 -9.06
N ALA A 73 -30.04 -18.84 -7.84
CA ALA A 73 -30.79 -20.06 -7.55
C ALA A 73 -32.14 -20.10 -8.28
N VAL A 74 -32.89 -18.99 -8.29
CA VAL A 74 -34.18 -18.90 -8.99
C VAL A 74 -33.98 -19.10 -10.49
N ASN A 75 -32.96 -18.47 -11.08
CA ASN A 75 -32.68 -18.57 -12.52
C ASN A 75 -32.21 -19.95 -12.97
N ASP A 76 -31.41 -20.63 -12.13
CA ASP A 76 -30.76 -21.89 -12.50
C ASP A 76 -31.52 -23.13 -11.97
N TYR A 77 -32.69 -22.96 -11.34
CA TYR A 77 -33.40 -24.07 -10.73
C TYR A 77 -34.02 -25.01 -11.77
N ASP A 78 -33.96 -26.29 -11.45
CA ASP A 78 -34.51 -27.36 -12.26
C ASP A 78 -35.39 -28.25 -11.36
N ALA A 79 -36.69 -28.23 -11.61
CA ALA A 79 -37.69 -28.95 -10.83
C ALA A 79 -37.48 -30.48 -10.84
N SER A 80 -36.79 -31.02 -11.85
CA SER A 80 -36.50 -32.45 -11.93
C SER A 80 -35.46 -32.91 -10.91
N LYS A 81 -34.66 -32.00 -10.35
CA LYS A 81 -33.51 -32.31 -9.47
C LYS A 81 -33.85 -32.31 -7.98
N GLY A 82 -35.09 -32.02 -7.62
CA GLY A 82 -35.57 -32.07 -6.23
C GLY A 82 -36.14 -30.73 -5.72
N PRO A 83 -36.39 -30.61 -4.41
CA PRO A 83 -37.18 -29.51 -3.85
C PRO A 83 -36.51 -28.13 -3.96
N PHE A 84 -37.29 -27.14 -4.40
CA PHE A 84 -36.84 -25.76 -4.60
C PHE A 84 -36.28 -25.11 -3.33
N VAL A 85 -37.00 -25.19 -2.21
CA VAL A 85 -36.63 -24.51 -0.96
C VAL A 85 -35.27 -24.97 -0.44
N HIS A 86 -34.99 -26.28 -0.49
CA HIS A 86 -33.71 -26.83 -0.07
C HIS A 86 -32.57 -26.35 -1.00
N TYR A 87 -32.83 -26.35 -2.31
CA TYR A 87 -31.88 -25.86 -3.30
C TYR A 87 -31.52 -24.38 -3.07
N VAL A 88 -32.52 -23.52 -2.89
CA VAL A 88 -32.32 -22.08 -2.59
C VAL A 88 -31.49 -21.91 -1.31
N PHE A 89 -31.82 -22.64 -0.23
CA PHE A 89 -31.08 -22.55 1.03
C PHE A 89 -29.60 -22.89 0.84
N VAL A 90 -29.29 -23.99 0.16
CA VAL A 90 -27.90 -24.41 -0.10
C VAL A 90 -27.15 -23.36 -0.92
N ARG A 91 -27.79 -22.81 -1.96
CA ARG A 91 -27.18 -21.81 -2.84
C ARG A 91 -26.94 -20.47 -2.15
N CYS A 92 -27.92 -19.92 -1.44
CA CYS A 92 -27.78 -18.67 -0.70
C CYS A 92 -26.71 -18.79 0.39
N ARG A 93 -26.71 -19.89 1.15
CA ARG A 93 -25.67 -20.14 2.17
C ARG A 93 -24.29 -20.26 1.55
N GLY A 94 -24.18 -20.97 0.43
CA GLY A 94 -22.93 -21.11 -0.31
C GLY A 94 -22.39 -19.75 -0.78
N ALA A 95 -23.26 -18.93 -1.38
CA ALA A 95 -22.90 -17.59 -1.84
C ALA A 95 -22.41 -16.69 -0.70
N MET A 96 -23.08 -16.70 0.45
CA MET A 96 -22.62 -16.00 1.67
C MET A 96 -21.24 -16.46 2.14
N ILE A 97 -21.00 -17.79 2.18
CA ILE A 97 -19.72 -18.36 2.61
C ILE A 97 -18.61 -17.99 1.61
N ASP A 98 -18.90 -18.03 0.32
CA ASP A 98 -17.94 -17.69 -0.72
C ASP A 98 -17.66 -16.18 -0.78
N GLY A 99 -18.67 -15.34 -0.53
CA GLY A 99 -18.52 -13.91 -0.28
C GLY A 99 -17.58 -13.62 0.89
N LEU A 100 -17.85 -14.24 2.04
CA LEU A 100 -16.98 -14.15 3.23
C LEU A 100 -15.56 -14.62 2.93
N ARG A 101 -15.39 -15.73 2.19
CA ARG A 101 -14.08 -16.26 1.80
C ARG A 101 -13.27 -15.30 0.93
N ARG A 102 -13.92 -14.49 0.08
CA ARG A 102 -13.26 -13.49 -0.78
C ARG A 102 -12.72 -12.30 0.02
N ARG A 103 -13.37 -11.93 1.13
CA ARG A 103 -12.99 -10.76 1.96
C ARG A 103 -12.00 -11.10 3.06
N MET A 104 -12.04 -12.36 3.52
CA MET A 104 -11.14 -12.90 4.55
C MET A 104 -9.67 -12.88 4.11
N ARG A 105 -8.76 -12.51 5.04
CA ARG A 105 -7.32 -12.49 4.79
C ARG A 105 -6.71 -13.88 4.90
N SER A 106 -7.33 -14.76 5.67
CA SER A 106 -6.81 -16.12 5.86
C SER A 106 -7.02 -17.01 4.64
N THR A 107 -6.01 -17.84 4.37
CA THR A 107 -6.11 -18.87 3.34
C THR A 107 -7.01 -20.02 3.78
N ARG A 108 -7.44 -20.85 2.82
CA ARG A 108 -8.24 -22.06 3.12
C ARG A 108 -7.51 -23.00 4.08
N THR A 109 -6.20 -23.18 3.89
CA THR A 109 -5.35 -24.03 4.73
C THR A 109 -5.22 -23.47 6.14
N GLN A 110 -5.03 -22.17 6.29
CA GLN A 110 -4.97 -21.52 7.61
C GLN A 110 -6.26 -21.75 8.41
N ARG A 111 -7.43 -21.58 7.77
CA ARG A 111 -8.73 -21.83 8.44
C ARG A 111 -8.95 -23.28 8.82
N ALA A 112 -8.52 -24.22 7.98
CA ALA A 112 -8.58 -25.66 8.31
C ALA A 112 -7.77 -26.00 9.57
N ASN A 113 -6.67 -25.26 9.80
CA ASN A 113 -5.83 -25.40 10.99
C ASN A 113 -6.29 -24.53 12.18
N GLY A 114 -7.52 -24.00 12.15
CA GLY A 114 -8.07 -23.19 13.24
C GLY A 114 -7.51 -21.77 13.35
N PHE A 115 -6.82 -21.27 12.32
CA PHE A 115 -6.35 -19.89 12.28
C PHE A 115 -7.54 -18.93 12.35
N GLN A 116 -7.51 -18.02 13.34
CA GLN A 116 -8.53 -16.99 13.50
C GLN A 116 -8.16 -15.77 12.64
N GLU A 117 -9.15 -15.16 12.00
CA GLU A 117 -8.91 -13.94 11.23
C GLU A 117 -8.29 -12.85 12.11
N PRO A 118 -7.25 -12.15 11.62
CA PRO A 118 -6.65 -11.06 12.36
C PRO A 118 -7.65 -9.90 12.46
N LEU A 119 -7.70 -9.29 13.65
CA LEU A 119 -8.45 -8.06 13.85
C LEU A 119 -7.79 -6.94 13.05
N VAL A 120 -8.54 -6.32 12.14
CA VAL A 120 -8.08 -5.13 11.44
C VAL A 120 -8.43 -3.93 12.30
N VAL A 121 -7.41 -3.23 12.80
CA VAL A 121 -7.58 -2.03 13.61
C VAL A 121 -7.24 -0.81 12.76
N SER A 122 -8.05 0.24 12.87
CA SER A 122 -7.76 1.52 12.22
C SER A 122 -6.45 2.12 12.77
N LEU A 123 -5.59 2.63 11.90
CA LEU A 123 -4.40 3.38 12.32
C LEU A 123 -4.74 4.64 13.12
N ASP A 124 -5.96 5.16 12.97
CA ASP A 124 -6.45 6.30 13.73
C ASP A 124 -7.01 5.94 15.11
N ALA A 125 -7.09 4.65 15.44
CA ALA A 125 -7.50 4.21 16.76
C ALA A 125 -6.55 4.76 17.82
N THR A 126 -7.14 5.26 18.90
CA THR A 126 -6.41 5.85 20.02
C THR A 126 -5.78 4.76 20.88
N VAL A 127 -4.50 4.91 21.19
CA VAL A 127 -3.75 4.09 22.15
C VAL A 127 -3.57 4.88 23.46
N ALA A 128 -2.74 4.36 24.37
CA ALA A 128 -2.40 5.06 25.61
C ALA A 128 -1.98 6.52 25.36
N ASP A 129 -2.30 7.39 26.31
CA ASP A 129 -1.94 8.81 26.31
C ASP A 129 -2.49 9.63 25.13
N GLY A 130 -3.54 9.15 24.45
CA GLY A 130 -4.26 9.91 23.42
C GLY A 130 -3.58 9.93 22.05
N PHE A 131 -2.47 9.21 21.87
CA PHE A 131 -1.82 9.02 20.57
C PHE A 131 -2.64 8.08 19.69
N SER A 132 -2.53 8.21 18.36
CA SER A 132 -3.08 7.20 17.45
C SER A 132 -2.06 6.10 17.13
N ILE A 133 -2.54 4.89 16.81
CA ILE A 133 -1.70 3.76 16.40
C ILE A 133 -0.68 4.15 15.32
N GLY A 134 -1.13 4.89 14.29
CA GLY A 134 -0.27 5.33 13.19
C GLY A 134 0.84 6.31 13.58
N GLU A 135 0.78 6.93 14.77
CA GLU A 135 1.85 7.81 15.27
C GLU A 135 2.96 7.04 16.00
N VAL A 136 2.62 5.88 16.54
CA VAL A 136 3.53 5.08 17.39
C VAL A 136 4.24 3.99 16.57
N ILE A 137 3.56 3.41 15.58
CA ILE A 137 4.14 2.36 14.74
C ILE A 137 5.31 2.94 13.92
N PRO A 138 6.53 2.41 14.08
CA PRO A 138 7.66 2.78 13.22
C PRO A 138 7.45 2.21 11.82
N ASP A 139 7.78 3.00 10.79
CA ASP A 139 7.87 2.50 9.42
C ASP A 139 9.17 1.69 9.27
N PRO A 140 9.09 0.35 9.06
CA PRO A 140 10.28 -0.48 8.91
C PRO A 140 11.00 -0.25 7.57
N PHE A 141 10.36 0.41 6.60
CA PHE A 141 10.91 0.69 5.28
C PHE A 141 11.32 2.15 5.08
N ALA A 142 11.11 3.00 6.09
CA ALA A 142 11.57 4.38 6.03
C ALA A 142 13.09 4.41 5.87
N THR A 143 13.54 4.99 4.75
CA THR A 143 14.97 5.16 4.48
C THR A 143 15.53 6.10 5.53
N THR A 144 16.30 5.56 6.46
CA THR A 144 16.86 6.35 7.55
C THR A 144 17.96 7.27 7.09
N ALA A 145 18.23 8.32 7.85
CA ALA A 145 19.40 9.15 7.66
C ALA A 145 20.68 8.31 7.53
N ASP A 146 20.84 7.26 8.34
CA ASP A 146 22.00 6.35 8.28
C ASP A 146 22.09 5.57 6.96
N GLU A 147 20.98 5.00 6.48
CA GLU A 147 20.93 4.27 5.20
C GLU A 147 21.08 5.19 3.98
N VAL A 148 20.58 6.42 4.07
CA VAL A 148 20.82 7.47 3.08
C VAL A 148 22.28 7.84 3.07
N ILE A 149 22.89 8.08 4.23
CA ILE A 149 24.31 8.39 4.32
C ILE A 149 25.09 7.26 3.66
N GLU A 150 24.79 6.00 3.93
CA GLU A 150 25.47 4.86 3.32
C GLU A 150 25.24 4.75 1.80
N ARG A 151 23.99 4.96 1.33
CA ARG A 151 23.61 4.86 -0.09
C ARG A 151 24.04 6.07 -0.93
N VAL A 152 23.91 7.29 -0.41
CA VAL A 152 24.38 8.55 -1.01
C VAL A 152 25.91 8.61 -0.98
N SER A 153 26.55 8.20 0.12
CA SER A 153 28.02 8.06 0.16
C SER A 153 28.53 7.05 -0.87
N SER A 154 27.72 6.08 -1.28
CA SER A 154 28.11 5.11 -2.31
C SER A 154 27.78 5.59 -3.74
N ALA A 155 26.55 6.04 -4.00
CA ALA A 155 26.07 6.40 -5.33
C ALA A 155 26.53 7.80 -5.77
N SER A 156 26.46 8.79 -4.88
CA SER A 156 26.97 10.13 -5.16
C SER A 156 28.49 10.13 -5.22
N ALA A 157 29.20 9.42 -4.33
CA ALA A 157 30.65 9.30 -4.48
C ALA A 157 31.04 8.63 -5.81
N CYS A 158 30.30 7.63 -6.29
CA CYS A 158 30.58 7.03 -7.60
C CYS A 158 30.38 8.03 -8.77
N SER A 159 29.29 8.80 -8.76
CA SER A 159 29.02 9.85 -9.76
C SER A 159 30.03 11.02 -9.68
N GLU A 160 30.42 11.41 -8.48
CA GLU A 160 31.34 12.51 -8.22
C GLU A 160 32.79 12.14 -8.52
N LEU A 161 33.20 10.90 -8.22
CA LEU A 161 34.46 10.33 -8.66
C LEU A 161 34.50 10.23 -10.20
N ALA A 162 33.37 9.94 -10.85
CA ALA A 162 33.28 9.93 -12.31
C ALA A 162 33.46 11.33 -12.94
N ALA A 163 33.05 12.40 -12.25
CA ALA A 163 33.29 13.78 -12.67
C ALA A 163 34.74 14.27 -12.48
N LEU A 164 35.57 13.55 -11.70
CA LEU A 164 36.98 13.88 -11.55
C LEU A 164 37.78 13.55 -12.81
N PRO A 165 38.76 14.40 -13.19
CA PRO A 165 39.76 14.05 -14.19
C PRO A 165 40.41 12.69 -13.88
N GLN A 166 40.65 11.88 -14.90
CA GLN A 166 41.12 10.48 -14.76
C GLN A 166 42.35 10.35 -13.84
N ARG A 167 43.25 11.34 -13.87
CA ARG A 167 44.44 11.40 -13.01
C ARG A 167 44.09 11.55 -11.52
N HIS A 168 43.10 12.36 -11.19
CA HIS A 168 42.66 12.58 -9.80
C HIS A 168 41.89 11.38 -9.25
N ARG A 169 41.05 10.74 -10.06
CA ARG A 169 40.34 9.50 -9.67
C ARG A 169 41.31 8.39 -9.27
N ARG A 170 42.38 8.19 -10.05
CA ARG A 170 43.44 7.21 -9.77
C ARG A 170 44.18 7.49 -8.46
N ILE A 171 44.48 8.77 -8.19
CA ILE A 171 45.16 9.20 -6.96
C ILE A 171 44.27 8.95 -5.73
N VAL A 172 42.98 9.29 -5.81
CA VAL A 172 42.01 9.07 -4.71
C VAL A 172 41.81 7.58 -4.46
N PHE A 173 41.64 6.77 -5.52
CA PHE A 173 41.52 5.33 -5.40
C PHE A 173 42.75 4.69 -4.74
N ALA A 174 43.96 5.05 -5.18
CA ALA A 174 45.19 4.50 -4.62
C ALA A 174 45.44 4.93 -3.16
N ARG A 175 45.03 6.14 -2.77
CA ARG A 175 45.21 6.65 -1.40
C ARG A 175 44.19 6.12 -0.41
N PHE A 176 42.91 6.12 -0.78
CA PHE A 176 41.80 5.91 0.17
C PHE A 176 41.23 4.50 0.11
N LEU A 177 41.26 3.84 -1.05
CA LEU A 177 40.74 2.47 -1.20
C LEU A 177 41.85 1.41 -1.15
N GLN A 178 43.06 1.75 -1.62
CA GLN A 178 44.22 0.84 -1.56
C GLN A 178 45.19 1.16 -0.41
N ASN A 179 44.90 2.15 0.44
CA ASN A 179 45.70 2.55 1.60
C ASN A 179 47.20 2.80 1.34
N ARG A 180 47.61 3.12 0.10
CA ARG A 180 49.02 3.35 -0.25
C ARG A 180 49.51 4.67 0.32
N SER A 181 50.79 4.79 0.66
CA SER A 181 51.32 6.06 1.19
C SER A 181 51.41 7.14 0.11
N ARG A 182 51.45 8.43 0.50
CA ARG A 182 51.60 9.55 -0.44
C ARG A 182 52.89 9.45 -1.27
N ARG A 183 53.96 8.85 -0.72
CA ARG A 183 55.23 8.64 -1.42
C ARG A 183 55.09 7.55 -2.48
N ASP A 184 54.40 6.47 -2.16
CA ASP A 184 54.21 5.34 -3.08
C ASP A 184 53.27 5.71 -4.23
N VAL A 185 52.21 6.47 -3.94
CA VAL A 185 51.31 6.99 -4.98
C VAL A 185 52.03 8.02 -5.86
N ALA A 186 52.90 8.84 -5.29
CA ALA A 186 53.72 9.79 -6.04
C ALA A 186 54.70 9.07 -6.99
N ALA A 187 55.40 8.04 -6.48
CA ALA A 187 56.31 7.21 -7.27
C ALA A 187 55.57 6.46 -8.39
N ALA A 188 54.43 5.84 -8.09
CA ALA A 188 53.62 5.10 -9.06
C ALA A 188 52.93 5.98 -10.12
N GLN A 189 52.85 7.29 -9.89
CA GLN A 189 52.24 8.26 -10.83
C GLN A 189 53.28 9.19 -11.47
N GLY A 190 54.58 9.01 -11.18
CA GLY A 190 55.66 9.82 -11.73
C GLY A 190 55.59 11.30 -11.34
N VAL A 191 55.13 11.61 -10.12
CA VAL A 191 54.93 12.99 -9.65
C VAL A 191 55.56 13.23 -8.28
N SER A 192 55.72 14.51 -7.91
CA SER A 192 56.13 14.87 -6.55
C SER A 192 55.02 14.58 -5.52
N PRO A 193 55.38 14.15 -4.29
CA PRO A 193 54.43 14.02 -3.17
C PRO A 193 53.64 15.32 -2.86
N LYS A 194 54.21 16.50 -3.16
CA LYS A 194 53.52 17.80 -3.01
C LYS A 194 52.31 17.92 -3.95
N THR A 195 52.42 17.37 -5.15
CA THR A 195 51.34 17.37 -6.17
C THR A 195 50.18 16.48 -5.74
N ILE A 196 50.47 15.35 -5.07
CA ILE A 196 49.45 14.46 -4.50
C ILE A 196 48.67 15.17 -3.38
N ALA A 197 49.35 15.87 -2.48
CA ALA A 197 48.70 16.65 -1.41
C ALA A 197 47.81 17.79 -1.95
N LYS A 198 48.24 18.45 -3.04
CA LYS A 198 47.43 19.48 -3.73
C LYS A 198 46.16 18.87 -4.34
N CYS A 199 46.28 17.71 -4.98
CA CYS A 199 45.15 16.95 -5.53
C CYS A 199 44.17 16.53 -4.42
N GLU A 200 44.65 16.01 -3.29
CA GLU A 200 43.82 15.64 -2.13
C GLU A 200 43.00 16.85 -1.64
N ARG A 201 43.63 18.03 -1.55
CA ARG A 201 42.95 19.27 -1.10
C ARG A 201 41.88 19.73 -2.09
N GLN A 202 42.18 19.68 -3.39
CA GLN A 202 41.26 20.10 -4.44
C GLN A 202 40.03 19.19 -4.56
N VAL A 203 40.22 17.87 -4.39
CA VAL A 203 39.11 16.90 -4.34
C VAL A 203 38.23 17.17 -3.12
N ARG A 204 38.81 17.34 -1.93
CA ARG A 204 38.05 17.63 -0.71
C ARG A 204 37.20 18.90 -0.83
N HIS A 205 37.78 19.97 -1.39
CA HIS A 205 37.05 21.23 -1.59
C HIS A 205 35.88 21.08 -2.59
N ARG A 206 36.01 20.22 -3.60
CA ARG A 206 34.94 19.99 -4.58
C ARG A 206 33.81 19.13 -4.03
N LEU A 207 34.13 18.07 -3.29
CA LEU A 207 33.13 17.19 -2.68
C LEU A 207 32.26 17.97 -1.67
N HIS A 208 32.87 18.83 -0.86
CA HIS A 208 32.14 19.69 0.10
C HIS A 208 31.18 20.70 -0.58
N HIS A 209 31.38 21.02 -1.86
CA HIS A 209 30.54 21.98 -2.57
C HIS A 209 29.29 21.33 -3.21
N LEU A 210 29.27 20.00 -3.33
CA LEU A 210 28.20 19.21 -3.96
C LEU A 210 27.19 18.64 -2.94
N GLU A 211 27.58 18.55 -1.66
CA GLU A 211 26.65 18.22 -0.55
C GLU A 211 25.50 19.24 -0.40
N LYS A 212 25.65 20.47 -0.93
CA LYS A 212 24.60 21.50 -0.93
C LYS A 212 23.60 21.28 -2.07
N ASN A 213 22.82 20.21 -2.03
CA ASN A 213 21.77 19.94 -3.02
C ASN A 213 20.41 20.53 -2.56
N PRO A 214 19.61 21.19 -3.43
CA PRO A 214 18.41 21.95 -3.06
C PRO A 214 17.17 21.14 -2.66
N GLU A 215 17.27 19.81 -2.53
CA GLU A 215 16.20 18.96 -1.96
C GLU A 215 16.21 18.90 -0.42
N GLU A 216 17.23 19.46 0.22
CA GLU A 216 17.21 19.82 1.65
C GLU A 216 16.43 21.11 1.87
N GLN A 217 15.14 21.13 1.55
CA GLN A 217 14.31 22.24 2.03
C GLN A 217 14.20 22.12 3.55
N PRO A 218 14.73 23.09 4.32
CA PRO A 218 14.62 23.06 5.77
C PRO A 218 13.15 23.06 6.16
N LEU A 219 12.85 22.44 7.31
CA LEU A 219 11.52 22.46 7.90
C LEU A 219 10.97 23.89 7.91
N THR A 220 9.78 24.06 7.33
CA THR A 220 9.13 25.37 7.32
C THR A 220 8.81 25.80 8.75
N ALA A 221 8.70 27.10 9.02
CA ALA A 221 8.36 27.61 10.35
C ALA A 221 7.05 27.01 10.92
N LYS A 222 6.12 26.59 10.06
CA LYS A 222 4.87 25.91 10.46
C LYS A 222 5.13 24.47 10.88
N GLU A 223 6.00 23.75 10.19
CA GLU A 223 6.40 22.37 10.51
C GLU A 223 7.29 22.33 11.76
N LEU A 224 8.19 23.29 11.92
CA LEU A 224 9.03 23.42 13.12
C LEU A 224 8.17 23.58 14.39
N LYS A 225 7.09 24.38 14.33
CA LYS A 225 6.13 24.49 15.45
C LYS A 225 5.45 23.16 15.78
N VAL A 226 5.08 22.39 14.76
CA VAL A 226 4.49 21.05 14.94
C VAL A 226 5.51 20.09 15.54
N LEU A 227 6.77 20.15 15.12
CA LEU A 227 7.86 19.33 15.65
C LEU A 227 8.17 19.70 17.11
N LYS A 228 8.21 20.99 17.46
CA LYS A 228 8.38 21.46 18.86
C LYS A 228 7.26 20.94 19.76
N LEU A 229 6.00 21.07 19.34
CA LEU A 229 4.87 20.53 20.09
C LEU A 229 4.91 19.01 20.22
N ALA A 230 5.40 18.30 19.20
CA ALA A 230 5.62 16.85 19.29
C ALA A 230 6.75 16.50 20.28
N ALA A 231 7.80 17.31 20.36
CA ALA A 231 8.89 17.14 21.33
C ALA A 231 8.42 17.35 22.79
N GLU A 232 7.46 18.24 23.00
CA GLU A 232 6.75 18.42 24.28
C GLU A 232 5.77 17.26 24.60
N GLY A 233 5.68 16.25 23.75
CA GLY A 233 4.79 15.10 23.93
C GLY A 233 3.34 15.36 23.51
N ALA A 234 3.03 16.48 22.81
CA ALA A 234 1.67 16.74 22.39
C ALA A 234 1.22 15.74 21.31
N THR A 235 -0.01 15.24 21.43
CA THR A 235 -0.65 14.40 20.39
C THR A 235 -1.01 15.20 19.14
N SER A 236 -1.35 14.55 18.02
CA SER A 236 -1.87 15.27 16.83
C SER A 236 -3.14 16.08 17.15
N ALA A 237 -4.02 15.55 17.99
CA ALA A 237 -5.23 16.24 18.44
C ALA A 237 -4.92 17.47 19.30
N GLU A 238 -3.98 17.36 20.25
CA GLU A 238 -3.55 18.49 21.07
C GLU A 238 -2.80 19.54 20.28
N THR A 239 -1.91 19.11 19.38
CA THR A 239 -1.19 20.00 18.47
C THR A 239 -2.17 20.77 17.60
N ALA A 240 -3.22 20.11 17.09
CA ALA A 240 -4.28 20.75 16.31
C ALA A 240 -5.05 21.80 17.12
N ARG A 241 -5.41 21.48 18.38
CA ARG A 241 -6.05 22.43 19.30
C ARG A 241 -5.16 23.64 19.59
N ARG A 242 -3.88 23.41 19.92
CA ARG A 242 -2.91 24.47 20.24
C ARG A 242 -2.64 25.39 19.03
N LEU A 243 -2.54 24.82 17.83
CA LEU A 243 -2.32 25.57 16.60
C LEU A 243 -3.59 26.11 15.95
N ARG A 244 -4.77 25.83 16.52
CA ARG A 244 -6.10 26.14 15.94
C ARG A 244 -6.23 25.68 14.48
N LYS A 245 -5.81 24.44 14.22
CA LYS A 245 -5.88 23.78 12.90
C LYS A 245 -6.76 22.53 12.96
N ALA A 246 -7.18 22.03 11.79
CA ALA A 246 -7.79 20.71 11.70
C ALA A 246 -6.78 19.61 12.04
N ARG A 247 -7.25 18.53 12.70
CA ARG A 247 -6.41 17.36 13.05
C ARG A 247 -5.71 16.77 11.83
N GLU A 248 -6.42 16.64 10.72
CA GLU A 248 -5.87 16.12 9.46
C GLU A 248 -4.72 16.99 8.92
N THR A 249 -4.82 18.32 9.04
CA THR A 249 -3.73 19.21 8.64
C THR A 249 -2.46 18.97 9.47
N VAL A 250 -2.61 18.66 10.76
CA VAL A 250 -1.48 18.33 11.61
C VAL A 250 -0.90 16.96 11.27
N LYS A 251 -1.74 15.96 10.99
CA LYS A 251 -1.26 14.64 10.50
C LYS A 251 -0.46 14.80 9.21
N SER A 252 -0.96 15.55 8.23
CA SER A 252 -0.21 15.84 6.99
C SER A 252 1.10 16.58 7.25
N GLN A 253 1.11 17.55 8.18
CA GLN A 253 2.34 18.25 8.59
C GLN A 253 3.34 17.31 9.27
N ARG A 254 2.88 16.38 10.13
CA ARG A 254 3.73 15.36 10.75
C ARG A 254 4.30 14.37 9.73
N GLN A 255 3.51 13.93 8.76
CA GLN A 255 4.01 13.12 7.64
C GLN A 255 5.05 13.86 6.81
N ALA A 256 4.81 15.15 6.50
CA ALA A 256 5.79 15.97 5.79
C ALA A 256 7.10 16.12 6.60
N ILE A 257 7.01 16.30 7.92
CA ILE A 257 8.18 16.34 8.82
C ILE A 257 8.94 15.02 8.77
N ILE A 258 8.26 13.88 8.92
CA ILE A 258 8.87 12.55 8.88
C ILE A 258 9.57 12.34 7.53
N ALA A 259 8.93 12.70 6.43
CA ALA A 259 9.51 12.60 5.09
C ALA A 259 10.73 13.51 4.91
N LYS A 260 10.64 14.78 5.33
CA LYS A 260 11.73 15.77 5.20
C LYS A 260 12.93 15.43 6.07
N LEU A 261 12.69 14.98 7.30
CA LEU A 261 13.75 14.53 8.22
C LEU A 261 14.19 13.09 7.97
N ARG A 262 13.56 12.38 7.02
CA ARG A 262 13.83 10.97 6.71
C ARG A 262 13.80 10.09 7.97
N ALA A 263 12.82 10.36 8.82
CA ALA A 263 12.61 9.69 10.08
C ALA A 263 11.74 8.44 9.90
N ARG A 264 11.83 7.49 10.84
CA ARG A 264 10.96 6.28 10.85
C ARG A 264 9.58 6.52 11.45
N ASN A 265 9.44 7.53 12.29
CA ASN A 265 8.20 7.96 12.93
C ASN A 265 8.41 9.37 13.51
N ILE A 266 7.35 9.95 14.08
CA ILE A 266 7.43 11.31 14.64
C ILE A 266 8.41 11.41 15.83
N ILE A 267 8.55 10.34 16.61
CA ILE A 267 9.46 10.28 17.76
C ILE A 267 10.92 10.33 17.29
N ASN A 268 11.25 9.54 16.28
CA ASN A 268 12.55 9.56 15.63
C ASN A 268 12.81 10.92 14.96
N ALA A 269 11.78 11.55 14.38
CA ALA A 269 11.89 12.89 13.82
C ALA A 269 12.23 13.94 14.89
N VAL A 270 11.68 13.81 16.11
CA VAL A 270 12.05 14.66 17.26
C VAL A 270 13.51 14.44 17.65
N ALA A 271 13.98 13.18 17.73
CA ALA A 271 15.37 12.87 18.05
C ALA A 271 16.34 13.49 17.01
N ILE A 272 16.03 13.36 15.73
CA ILE A 272 16.78 14.01 14.64
C ILE A 272 16.72 15.54 14.79
N GLY A 273 15.56 16.09 15.17
CA GLY A 273 15.39 17.51 15.44
C GLY A 273 16.34 18.06 16.51
N TYR A 274 16.55 17.32 17.61
CA TYR A 274 17.55 17.67 18.65
C TYR A 274 18.99 17.54 18.12
N GLN A 275 19.29 16.47 17.39
CA GLN A 275 20.64 16.26 16.82
C GLN A 275 21.04 17.37 15.83
N LEU A 276 20.07 17.87 15.06
CA LEU A 276 20.26 18.95 14.09
C LEU A 276 20.19 20.35 14.70
N GLY A 277 19.94 20.49 16.02
CA GLY A 277 19.79 21.78 16.69
C GLY A 277 18.56 22.58 16.25
N LEU A 278 17.53 21.90 15.73
CA LEU A 278 16.24 22.50 15.36
C LEU A 278 15.30 22.64 16.57
N LEU A 279 15.56 21.85 17.60
CA LEU A 279 14.86 21.81 18.87
C LEU A 279 15.87 22.16 19.98
N ASP A 280 15.38 22.89 20.98
CA ASP A 280 16.13 23.37 22.15
C ASP A 280 15.77 22.54 23.38
#